data_AF-A0A936LA14-F1
#
_entry.id   AF-A0A936LA14-F1
#
_cell.length_a   1.000
_cell.length_b   1.000
_cell.length_c   1.000
_cell.angle_alpha   90.00
_cell.angle_beta   90.00
_cell.angle_gamma   90.00
#
_symmetry.space_group_name_H-M   'P 1'
#
loop_
_entity.id
_entity.type
_entity.pdbx_description
1 polymer ?
#
loop_
_entity_poly.entity_id
_entity_poly.type
_entity_poly.pdbx_seq_one_letter_code
_entity_poly.pdbx_strand_id
1 'polypeptide(L)'
;MKKEQVEEAKKRVKQKKEFFEHFRTYATMSAMFFAINLFTSQGNWWFYWPIFGWGIGIVSHYFSVFGVPGVGVIDKAWEEQQLEKELRSMSAGEVENPVETPLDLNKTPIPDVREKKLRENWNEDELV
;
A
#
# COMPACT_ATOMS: atom_id res chain seq x y z
N MET A 1 3.09 -17.04 22.22
CA MET A 1 4.46 -16.81 22.72
C MET A 1 5.55 -17.38 21.79
N LYS A 2 6.03 -18.64 21.92
CA LYS A 2 7.18 -19.12 21.11
C LYS A 2 6.88 -19.37 19.62
N LYS A 3 5.65 -19.77 19.25
CA LYS A 3 5.29 -20.08 17.86
C LYS A 3 5.13 -18.81 17.00
N GLU A 4 4.52 -17.77 17.54
CA GLU A 4 4.32 -16.48 16.84
C GLU A 4 5.64 -15.79 16.50
N GLN A 5 6.59 -15.74 17.44
CA GLN A 5 7.92 -15.16 17.19
C GLN A 5 8.68 -15.90 16.06
N VAL A 6 8.49 -17.21 15.95
CA VAL A 6 9.10 -18.03 14.89
C VAL A 6 8.43 -17.78 13.54
N GLU A 7 7.11 -17.62 13.50
CA GLU A 7 6.41 -17.27 12.26
C GLU A 7 6.76 -15.86 11.77
N GLU A 8 6.84 -14.89 12.68
CA GLU A 8 7.24 -13.54 12.34
C GLU A 8 8.68 -13.51 11.80
N ALA A 9 9.60 -14.23 12.47
CA ALA A 9 10.98 -14.38 12.00
C ALA A 9 11.05 -15.03 10.61
N LYS A 10 10.25 -16.07 10.35
CA LYS A 10 10.18 -16.70 9.01
C LYS A 10 9.66 -15.74 7.95
N LYS A 11 8.64 -14.94 8.25
CA LYS A 11 8.07 -13.94 7.33
C LYS A 11 9.12 -12.89 6.95
N ARG A 12 9.90 -12.40 7.94
CA ARG A 12 11.02 -11.46 7.72
C ARG A 12 12.10 -12.07 6.83
N VAL A 13 12.47 -13.34 7.05
CA VAL A 13 13.48 -14.03 6.22
C VAL A 13 12.99 -14.23 4.79
N LYS A 14 11.71 -14.58 4.58
CA LYS A 14 11.13 -14.74 3.24
C LYS A 14 11.17 -13.42 2.45
N GLN A 15 10.77 -12.31 3.07
CA GLN A 15 10.82 -10.98 2.44
C GLN A 15 12.25 -10.57 2.04
N LYS A 16 13.24 -10.85 2.89
CA LYS A 16 14.66 -10.62 2.56
C LYS A 16 15.13 -11.44 1.37
N LYS A 17 14.67 -12.68 1.25
CA LYS A 17 15.03 -13.57 0.14
C LYS A 17 14.45 -13.08 -1.19
N GLU A 18 13.18 -12.69 -1.21
CA GLU A 18 12.51 -12.14 -2.40
C GLU A 18 13.16 -10.83 -2.87
N PHE A 19 13.54 -9.95 -1.94
CA PHE A 19 14.33 -8.75 -2.23
C PHE A 19 15.65 -9.10 -2.92
N PHE A 20 16.41 -10.05 -2.38
CA PHE A 20 17.72 -10.43 -2.93
C PHE A 20 17.62 -11.03 -4.34
N GLU A 21 16.54 -11.74 -4.63
CA GLU A 21 16.28 -12.30 -5.96
C GLU A 21 16.04 -11.20 -6.99
N HIS A 22 15.22 -10.21 -6.65
CA HIS A 22 14.98 -9.04 -7.51
C HIS A 22 16.24 -8.17 -7.66
N PHE A 23 16.97 -7.95 -6.56
CA PHE A 23 18.22 -7.20 -6.56
C PHE A 23 19.30 -7.86 -7.42
N ARG A 24 19.42 -9.19 -7.37
CA ARG A 24 20.37 -9.94 -8.21
C ARG A 24 20.06 -9.74 -9.68
N THR A 25 18.80 -9.84 -10.08
CA THR A 25 18.38 -9.60 -11.47
C THR A 25 18.70 -8.17 -11.90
N TYR A 26 18.40 -7.18 -11.06
CA TYR A 26 18.75 -5.78 -11.29
C TYR A 26 20.27 -5.58 -11.45
N ALA A 27 21.08 -6.17 -10.57
CA ALA A 27 22.54 -6.08 -10.64
C ALA A 27 23.10 -6.70 -11.93
N THR A 28 22.59 -7.88 -12.32
CA THR A 28 22.98 -8.54 -13.59
C THR A 28 22.62 -7.69 -14.80
N MET A 29 21.40 -7.15 -14.85
CA MET A 29 20.97 -6.27 -15.94
C MET A 29 21.79 -4.97 -15.99
N SER A 30 22.06 -4.37 -14.83
CA SER A 30 22.90 -3.17 -14.73
C SER A 30 24.32 -3.42 -15.24
N ALA A 31 24.92 -4.55 -14.87
CA ALA A 31 26.23 -4.96 -15.37
C ALA A 31 26.21 -5.23 -16.89
N MET A 32 25.14 -5.84 -17.41
CA MET A 32 24.95 -6.05 -18.85
C MET A 32 24.85 -4.72 -19.60
N PHE A 33 24.05 -3.76 -19.12
CA PHE A 33 23.95 -2.43 -19.74
C PHE A 33 25.27 -1.65 -19.68
N PHE A 34 25.98 -1.75 -18.56
CA PHE A 34 27.32 -1.16 -18.43
C PHE A 34 28.30 -1.76 -19.44
N ALA A 35 28.31 -3.09 -19.60
CA ALA A 35 29.14 -3.78 -20.58
C ALA A 35 28.78 -3.34 -22.02
N ILE A 36 27.50 -3.32 -22.38
CA ILE A 36 27.04 -2.85 -23.70
C ILE A 36 27.50 -1.41 -23.95
N ASN A 37 27.37 -0.53 -22.95
CA ASN A 37 27.82 0.86 -23.10
C ASN A 37 29.33 0.97 -23.35
N LEU A 38 30.13 0.14 -22.69
CA LEU A 38 31.58 0.02 -22.88
C LEU A 38 31.95 -0.39 -24.31
N PHE A 39 31.19 -1.29 -24.94
CA PHE A 39 31.48 -1.78 -26.29
C PHE A 39 30.84 -0.95 -27.41
N THR A 40 29.71 -0.28 -27.15
CA THR A 40 28.90 0.36 -28.21
C THR A 40 29.00 1.87 -28.27
N SER A 41 29.32 2.58 -27.17
CA SER A 41 29.32 4.04 -27.16
C SER A 41 30.36 4.63 -26.22
N GLN A 42 31.56 4.82 -26.77
CA GLN A 42 32.59 5.70 -26.20
C GLN A 42 32.17 7.18 -26.34
N GLY A 43 31.19 7.63 -25.55
CA GLY A 43 30.79 9.04 -25.52
C GLY A 43 29.36 9.31 -25.04
N ASN A 44 28.46 8.33 -25.16
CA ASN A 44 27.10 8.43 -24.63
C ASN A 44 26.94 7.48 -23.46
N TRP A 45 26.68 8.04 -22.28
CA TRP A 45 26.46 7.26 -21.07
C TRP A 45 24.97 6.94 -20.90
N TRP A 46 24.40 6.18 -21.85
CA TRP A 46 22.96 5.90 -21.84
C TRP A 46 22.55 5.00 -20.68
N PHE A 47 23.49 4.19 -20.17
CA PHE A 47 23.26 3.20 -19.12
C PHE A 47 22.77 3.80 -17.78
N TYR A 48 23.00 5.10 -17.53
CA TYR A 48 22.49 5.75 -16.32
C TYR A 48 20.97 5.81 -16.28
N TRP A 49 20.29 5.97 -17.43
CA TRP A 49 18.82 6.06 -17.49
C TRP A 49 18.12 4.81 -16.94
N PRO A 50 18.42 3.58 -17.42
CA PRO A 50 17.83 2.38 -16.86
C PRO A 50 18.27 2.12 -15.41
N ILE A 51 19.53 2.41 -15.06
CA ILE A 51 20.03 2.22 -13.69
C ILE A 51 19.32 3.15 -12.70
N PHE A 52 19.18 4.44 -13.01
CA PHE A 52 18.51 5.41 -12.14
C PHE A 52 17.00 5.17 -12.09
N GLY A 53 16.36 4.94 -13.24
CA GLY A 53 14.91 4.71 -13.29
C GLY A 53 14.49 3.49 -12.46
N TRP A 54 15.19 2.37 -12.63
CA TRP A 54 14.88 1.13 -11.89
C TRP A 54 15.51 1.09 -10.50
N GLY A 55 16.64 1.79 -10.30
CA GLY A 55 17.33 1.86 -9.02
C GLY A 55 16.49 2.49 -7.92
N ILE A 56 15.67 3.50 -8.24
CA ILE A 56 14.76 4.13 -7.28
C ILE A 56 13.73 3.11 -6.74
N GLY A 57 13.18 2.26 -7.60
CA GLY A 57 12.24 1.21 -7.20
C GLY A 57 12.88 0.15 -6.29
N ILE A 58 14.11 -0.26 -6.61
CA ILE A 58 14.89 -1.19 -5.77
C ILE A 58 15.20 -0.58 -4.40
N VAL A 59 15.59 0.70 -4.36
CA VAL A 59 15.89 1.41 -3.11
C VAL A 59 14.63 1.53 -2.25
N SER A 60 13.48 1.86 -2.85
CA SER A 60 12.19 1.87 -2.14
C SER A 60 11.85 0.49 -1.56
N HIS A 61 12.02 -0.58 -2.35
CA HIS A 61 11.79 -1.95 -1.89
C HIS A 61 12.77 -2.36 -0.78
N TYR A 62 14.04 -1.95 -0.87
CA TYR A 62 15.06 -2.18 0.16
C TYR A 62 14.63 -1.58 1.50
N PHE A 63 14.18 -0.33 1.51
CA PHE A 63 13.69 0.32 2.73
C PHE A 63 12.44 -0.34 3.28
N SER A 64 11.54 -0.86 2.43
CA SER A 64 10.37 -1.62 2.85
C SER A 64 10.74 -2.96 3.51
N VAL A 65 11.77 -3.66 3.00
CA VAL A 65 12.17 -4.98 3.51
C VAL A 65 13.11 -4.91 4.72
N PHE A 66 14.10 -4.02 4.69
CA PHE A 66 15.10 -3.88 5.75
C PHE A 66 14.67 -2.90 6.85
N GLY A 67 13.66 -2.05 6.58
CA GLY A 67 13.30 -0.94 7.44
C GLY A 67 14.34 0.17 7.37
N VAL A 68 13.90 1.41 7.54
CA VAL A 68 14.82 2.54 7.69
C VAL A 68 15.30 2.56 9.15
N PRO A 69 16.60 2.49 9.44
CA PRO A 69 17.09 2.70 10.80
C PRO A 69 16.80 4.16 11.20
N GLY A 70 15.76 4.36 12.02
CA GLY A 70 15.31 5.67 12.52
C GLY A 70 13.92 6.14 12.03
N VAL A 71 13.38 5.58 10.94
CA VAL A 71 12.01 5.85 10.42
C VAL A 71 11.24 4.53 10.34
N GLY A 72 11.50 3.67 11.32
CA GLY A 72 11.25 2.24 11.24
C GLY A 72 9.78 1.88 11.12
N VAL A 73 9.48 0.80 10.41
CA VAL A 73 8.31 -0.04 10.71
C VAL A 73 6.94 0.68 10.60
N ILE A 74 6.89 1.88 10.00
CA ILE A 74 5.75 2.80 10.05
C ILE A 74 4.49 2.19 9.44
N ASP A 75 4.62 1.30 8.45
CA ASP A 75 3.44 0.67 7.85
C ASP A 75 2.98 -0.54 8.67
N LYS A 76 3.81 -1.58 8.79
CA LYS A 76 3.36 -2.85 9.36
C LYS A 76 2.99 -2.80 10.85
N ALA A 77 3.77 -2.09 11.66
CA ALA A 77 3.47 -2.03 13.11
C ALA A 77 2.26 -1.14 13.38
N TRP A 78 2.05 -0.09 12.56
CA TRP A 78 0.85 0.73 12.64
C TRP A 78 -0.38 -0.01 12.10
N GLU A 79 -0.27 -0.73 10.98
CA GLU A 79 -1.33 -1.59 10.44
C GLU A 79 -1.75 -2.67 11.43
N GLU A 80 -0.79 -3.37 12.06
CA GLU A 80 -1.10 -4.39 13.07
C GLU A 80 -1.77 -3.78 14.31
N GLN A 81 -1.37 -2.57 14.75
CA GLN A 81 -2.04 -1.87 15.84
C GLN A 81 -3.47 -1.41 15.50
N GLN A 82 -3.71 -0.95 14.26
CA GLN A 82 -5.07 -0.59 13.83
C GLN A 82 -5.94 -1.83 13.68
N LEU A 83 -5.39 -2.92 13.14
CA LEU A 83 -6.11 -4.19 13.02
C LEU A 83 -6.46 -4.77 14.39
N GLU A 84 -5.55 -4.71 15.35
CA GLU A 84 -5.80 -5.13 16.74
C GLU A 84 -6.84 -4.24 17.42
N LYS A 85 -6.80 -2.91 17.19
CA LYS A 85 -7.82 -1.98 17.68
C LYS A 85 -9.21 -2.28 17.11
N GLU A 86 -9.32 -2.60 15.83
CA GLU A 86 -10.58 -2.96 15.18
C GLU A 86 -11.09 -4.34 15.65
N LEU A 87 -10.21 -5.33 15.82
CA LEU A 87 -10.61 -6.63 16.39
C LEU A 87 -11.03 -6.50 17.87
N ARG A 88 -10.36 -5.62 18.62
CA ARG A 88 -10.71 -5.31 20.01
C ARG A 88 -11.99 -4.49 20.11
N SER A 89 -12.26 -3.57 19.17
CA SER A 89 -13.53 -2.83 19.13
C SER A 89 -14.70 -3.75 18.75
N MET A 90 -14.49 -4.70 17.83
CA MET A 90 -15.50 -5.73 17.48
C MET A 90 -15.76 -6.71 18.63
N SER A 91 -14.71 -7.13 19.37
CA SER A 91 -14.86 -8.08 20.49
C SER A 91 -15.28 -7.44 21.82
N ALA A 92 -14.90 -6.18 22.07
CA ALA A 92 -15.38 -5.43 23.24
C ALA A 92 -16.77 -4.81 23.01
N GLY A 93 -17.16 -4.63 21.74
CA GLY A 93 -18.48 -4.13 21.34
C GLY A 93 -19.63 -5.11 21.54
N GLU A 94 -19.37 -6.39 21.81
CA GLU A 94 -20.44 -7.39 21.98
C GLU A 94 -20.89 -7.60 23.44
N VAL A 95 -20.24 -6.99 24.46
CA VAL A 95 -20.58 -7.27 25.87
C VAL A 95 -20.88 -6.05 26.76
N GLU A 96 -20.62 -4.80 26.37
CA GLU A 96 -20.74 -3.67 27.35
C GLU A 96 -21.65 -2.48 27.00
N ASN A 97 -22.46 -2.51 25.95
CA ASN A 97 -23.56 -1.53 25.87
C ASN A 97 -24.78 -2.02 25.07
N PRO A 98 -25.94 -2.26 25.73
CA PRO A 98 -27.20 -2.34 25.01
C PRO A 98 -27.57 -0.92 24.58
N VAL A 99 -27.19 -0.55 23.35
CA VAL A 99 -27.75 0.64 22.69
C VAL A 99 -29.20 0.31 22.35
N GLU A 100 -30.09 0.49 23.32
CA GLU A 100 -31.46 0.89 23.04
C GLU A 100 -31.41 2.29 22.44
N THR A 101 -31.35 2.35 21.12
CA THR A 101 -32.05 3.39 20.39
C THR A 101 -32.46 2.79 19.06
N PRO A 102 -33.76 2.59 18.81
CA PRO A 102 -34.21 2.22 17.47
C PRO A 102 -33.66 3.26 16.50
N LEU A 103 -33.21 2.82 15.32
CA LEU A 103 -32.92 3.68 14.19
C LEU A 103 -34.10 4.66 13.97
N ASP A 104 -34.02 5.86 14.54
CA ASP A 104 -34.96 6.95 14.31
C ASP A 104 -34.50 7.69 13.05
N LEU A 105 -34.93 7.14 11.91
CA LEU A 105 -34.76 7.72 10.57
C LEU A 105 -35.38 9.13 10.42
N ASN A 106 -36.03 9.68 11.45
CA ASN A 106 -36.79 10.93 11.36
C ASN A 106 -36.09 12.14 12.00
N LYS A 107 -34.81 12.03 12.42
CA LYS A 107 -34.08 13.13 13.09
C LYS A 107 -32.94 13.78 12.33
N THR A 108 -32.56 13.29 11.15
CA THR A 108 -31.60 14.00 10.29
C THR A 108 -32.33 14.71 9.17
N PRO A 109 -32.44 16.05 9.18
CA PRO A 109 -32.80 16.78 7.98
C PRO A 109 -31.64 16.59 7.00
N ILE A 110 -31.81 15.72 6.02
CA ILE A 110 -30.91 15.67 4.87
C ILE A 110 -31.20 16.95 4.10
N PRO A 111 -30.23 17.87 3.91
CA PRO A 111 -30.42 18.96 2.98
C PRO A 111 -30.61 18.33 1.60
N ASP A 112 -31.83 18.39 1.09
CA ASP A 112 -32.20 17.86 -0.20
C ASP A 112 -31.59 18.72 -1.32
N VAL A 113 -30.32 18.43 -1.61
CA VAL A 113 -29.59 18.99 -2.75
C VAL A 113 -29.80 18.13 -4.00
N ARG A 114 -30.34 16.92 -3.85
CA ARG A 114 -30.40 15.91 -4.91
C ARG A 114 -31.68 16.01 -5.74
N GLU A 115 -32.84 16.32 -5.17
CA GLU A 115 -34.07 16.44 -5.98
C GLU A 115 -34.11 17.70 -6.84
N LYS A 116 -33.55 18.83 -6.37
CA LYS A 116 -33.54 20.08 -7.16
C LYS A 116 -32.83 19.94 -8.50
N LYS A 117 -31.68 19.27 -8.54
CA LYS A 117 -30.92 19.05 -9.78
C LYS A 117 -31.51 17.98 -10.69
N LEU A 118 -32.24 17.03 -10.11
CA LEU A 118 -32.94 16.02 -10.89
C LEU A 118 -34.11 16.69 -11.64
N ARG A 119 -35.00 17.40 -10.95
CA ARG A 119 -36.19 18.03 -11.54
C ARG A 119 -35.91 19.10 -12.60
N GLU A 120 -34.74 19.74 -12.58
CA GLU A 120 -34.34 20.73 -13.59
C GLU A 120 -33.91 20.12 -14.93
N ASN A 121 -33.48 18.85 -14.94
CA ASN A 121 -32.89 18.21 -16.11
C ASN A 121 -33.67 16.97 -16.61
N TRP A 122 -34.89 16.75 -16.10
CA TRP A 122 -35.80 15.73 -16.59
C TRP A 122 -36.68 16.31 -17.70
N ASN A 123 -36.47 15.87 -18.94
CA ASN A 123 -37.31 16.20 -20.09
C ASN A 123 -37.97 14.90 -20.60
N GLU A 124 -39.30 14.80 -20.51
CA GLU A 124 -40.04 13.59 -20.91
C GLU A 124 -40.14 13.42 -22.44
N ASP A 125 -39.82 14.49 -23.19
CA ASP A 125 -39.92 14.53 -24.66
C ASP A 125 -38.71 13.90 -25.40
N GLU A 126 -37.66 13.48 -24.69
CA GLU A 126 -36.51 12.77 -25.29
C GLU A 126 -36.73 11.26 -25.46
N LEU A 127 -37.85 10.72 -24.98
CA LEU A 127 -38.14 9.27 -24.94
C LEU A 127 -39.17 8.81 -25.98
N VAL A 128 -39.25 9.46 -27.15
CA VAL A 128 -40.05 8.98 -28.29
C VAL A 128 -39.30 9.13 -29.61
#